data_AF-N1WE09-F1
#
_entry.id   AF-N1WE09-F1
#
_cell.length_a   1.000
_cell.length_b   1.000
_cell.length_c   1.000
_cell.angle_alpha   90.00
_cell.angle_beta   90.00
_cell.angle_gamma   90.00
#
_symmetry.space_group_name_H-M   'P 1'
#
loop_
_entity.id
_entity.type
_entity.pdbx_description
1 polymer ?
#
loop_
_entity_poly.entity_id
_entity_poly.type
_entity_poly.pdbx_seq_one_letter_code
_entity_poly.pdbx_strand_id
1 'polypeptide(L)'
;MDFAEIHDSKLIFSTLNKFKVFLNKKFLKPKILSLDKAYASQTIESNLKKKNIQYGIRNNTNAKNPEFIPELKPFRWTVERTFAWFNAFRAAKTCWKYKIENYSAFFKLVCPSFY
;
A
#
# COMPACT_ATOMS: atom_id res chain seq x y z
N MET A 1 -10.26 -23.32 -1.78
CA MET A 1 -11.01 -22.34 -2.59
C MET A 1 -10.07 -21.20 -2.88
N ASP A 2 -9.68 -21.12 -4.14
CA ASP A 2 -8.44 -20.48 -4.60
C ASP A 2 -8.58 -18.95 -4.63
N PHE A 3 -7.76 -18.27 -3.84
CA PHE A 3 -7.68 -16.80 -3.85
C PHE A 3 -7.17 -16.22 -5.19
N ALA A 4 -6.70 -17.08 -6.10
CA ALA A 4 -6.06 -16.70 -7.36
C ALA A 4 -7.03 -16.12 -8.41
N GLU A 5 -8.34 -16.33 -8.29
CA GLU A 5 -9.34 -15.89 -9.29
C GLU A 5 -10.08 -14.60 -8.92
N ILE A 6 -9.86 -14.04 -7.72
CA ILE A 6 -10.58 -12.84 -7.27
C ILE A 6 -9.72 -11.60 -7.53
N HIS A 7 -10.15 -10.76 -8.47
CA HIS A 7 -9.50 -9.48 -8.72
C HIS A 7 -9.44 -8.62 -7.45
N ASP A 8 -8.27 -8.07 -7.14
CA ASP A 8 -8.00 -7.35 -5.88
C ASP A 8 -8.97 -6.18 -5.61
N SER A 9 -9.55 -5.59 -6.66
CA SER A 9 -10.57 -4.55 -6.53
C SER A 9 -11.82 -5.01 -5.77
N LYS A 10 -12.15 -6.31 -5.80
CA LYS A 10 -13.25 -6.89 -5.00
C LYS A 10 -12.87 -7.08 -3.53
N LEU A 11 -11.57 -7.23 -3.24
CA LEU A 11 -11.06 -7.51 -1.90
C LEU A 11 -10.76 -6.25 -1.08
N ILE A 12 -10.67 -5.07 -1.73
CA ILE A 12 -10.24 -3.82 -1.11
C ILE A 12 -10.92 -3.51 0.24
N PHE A 13 -12.23 -3.68 0.35
CA PHE A 13 -12.96 -3.39 1.58
C PHE A 13 -12.78 -4.46 2.67
N SER A 14 -12.62 -5.73 2.26
CA SER A 14 -12.24 -6.81 3.18
C SER A 14 -10.86 -6.53 3.78
N THR A 15 -9.91 -6.14 2.92
CA THR A 15 -8.56 -5.76 3.33
C THR A 15 -8.55 -4.53 4.23
N LEU A 16 -9.30 -3.47 3.89
CA LEU A 16 -9.44 -2.28 4.72
C LEU A 16 -10.03 -2.58 6.11
N ASN A 17 -11.00 -3.50 6.19
CA ASN A 17 -11.57 -3.90 7.48
C ASN A 17 -10.57 -4.73 8.32
N LYS A 18 -9.72 -5.51 7.67
CA LYS A 18 -8.64 -6.27 8.33
C LYS A 18 -7.41 -5.42 8.65
N PHE A 19 -7.28 -4.24 8.05
CA PHE A 19 -6.17 -3.33 8.25
C PHE A 19 -6.21 -2.78 9.68
N LYS A 20 -5.42 -3.39 10.57
CA LYS A 20 -5.29 -2.99 11.96
C LYS A 20 -3.88 -2.51 12.25
N VAL A 21 -3.67 -1.21 12.16
CA VAL A 21 -2.42 -0.56 12.55
C VAL A 21 -2.63 0.15 13.88
N PHE A 22 -1.75 -0.15 14.84
CA PHE A 22 -1.74 0.49 16.15
C PHE A 22 -0.47 1.32 16.27
N LEU A 23 -0.63 2.59 16.64
CA LEU A 23 0.47 3.50 16.99
C LEU A 23 0.24 3.96 18.42
N ASN A 24 1.22 3.76 19.32
CA ASN A 24 1.12 4.11 20.73
C ASN A 24 -0.19 3.61 21.39
N LYS A 25 -0.55 2.34 21.14
CA LYS A 25 -1.79 1.68 21.60
C LYS A 25 -3.10 2.28 21.06
N LYS A 26 -3.04 3.26 20.14
CA LYS A 26 -4.22 3.82 19.46
C LYS A 26 -4.40 3.17 18.10
N PHE A 27 -5.64 2.78 17.80
CA PHE A 27 -6.01 2.27 16.49
C PHE A 27 -6.03 3.40 15.46
N LEU A 28 -5.26 3.24 14.38
CA LEU A 28 -5.21 4.20 13.28
C LEU A 28 -6.15 3.76 12.16
N LYS A 29 -7.18 4.57 11.92
CA LYS A 29 -8.00 4.46 10.71
C LYS A 29 -7.27 5.14 9.55
N PRO A 30 -7.22 4.51 8.35
CA PRO A 30 -6.67 5.14 7.17
C PRO A 30 -7.51 6.38 6.82
N LYS A 31 -6.87 7.55 6.78
CA LYS A 31 -7.51 8.80 6.36
C LYS A 31 -7.41 9.02 4.85
N ILE A 32 -6.27 8.64 4.28
CA ILE A 32 -5.93 8.81 2.87
C ILE A 32 -5.55 7.44 2.31
N LEU A 33 -6.09 7.09 1.14
CA LEU A 33 -5.83 5.84 0.44
C LEU A 33 -5.37 6.14 -1.00
N SER A 34 -4.13 5.80 -1.33
CA SER A 34 -3.65 5.89 -2.71
C SER A 34 -3.94 4.58 -3.43
N LEU A 35 -4.61 4.65 -4.57
CA LEU A 35 -5.09 3.49 -5.33
C LEU A 35 -4.65 3.59 -6.79
N ASP A 36 -4.43 2.42 -7.38
CA ASP A 36 -4.15 2.32 -8.81
C ASP A 36 -5.42 2.54 -9.66
N LYS A 37 -5.23 2.85 -10.95
CA LYS A 37 -6.29 3.00 -11.96
C LYS A 37 -7.20 1.78 -12.05
N ALA A 38 -6.70 0.57 -11.77
CA ALA A 38 -7.52 -0.65 -11.75
C ALA A 38 -8.64 -0.63 -10.69
N TYR A 39 -8.57 0.29 -9.71
CA TYR A 39 -9.59 0.49 -8.67
C TYR A 39 -10.56 1.64 -9.00
N ALA A 40 -10.44 2.26 -10.18
CA ALA A 40 -11.35 3.31 -10.66
C ALA A 40 -12.73 2.71 -11.02
N SER A 41 -13.54 2.47 -10.00
CA SER A 41 -14.93 2.03 -10.15
C SER A 41 -15.84 2.90 -9.31
N GLN A 42 -16.98 3.31 -9.88
CA GLN A 42 -18.01 4.10 -9.21
C GLN A 42 -18.43 3.50 -7.86
N THR A 43 -18.47 2.17 -7.78
CA THR A 43 -18.82 1.44 -6.55
C THR A 43 -17.77 1.60 -5.46
N ILE A 44 -16.49 1.54 -5.82
CA ILE A 44 -15.36 1.69 -4.91
C ILE A 44 -15.31 3.14 -4.41
N GLU A 45 -15.37 4.11 -5.31
CA GLU A 45 -15.36 5.54 -4.98
C GLU A 45 -16.51 5.92 -4.05
N SER A 46 -17.73 5.47 -4.33
CA SER A 46 -18.91 5.75 -3.51
C SER A 46 -18.76 5.16 -2.09
N ASN A 47 -18.21 3.96 -1.99
CA ASN A 47 -17.99 3.31 -0.69
C ASN A 47 -16.87 3.96 0.13
N LEU A 48 -15.81 4.45 -0.53
CA LEU A 48 -14.75 5.23 0.13
C LEU A 48 -15.27 6.57 0.65
N LYS A 49 -16.10 7.28 -0.16
CA LYS A 49 -16.80 8.50 0.26
C LYS A 49 -17.70 8.25 1.48
N LYS A 50 -18.49 7.16 1.48
CA LYS A 50 -19.33 6.75 2.63
C LYS A 50 -18.53 6.47 3.90
N LYS A 51 -17.31 5.93 3.77
CA LYS A 51 -16.41 5.66 4.91
C LYS A 51 -15.60 6.88 5.35
N ASN A 52 -15.81 8.04 4.71
CA ASN A 52 -15.07 9.28 4.95
C ASN A 52 -13.54 9.09 4.81
N ILE A 53 -13.13 8.26 3.84
CA ILE A 53 -11.73 8.02 3.49
C ILE A 53 -11.43 8.81 2.23
N GLN A 54 -10.47 9.73 2.32
CA GLN A 54 -9.96 10.41 1.14
C GLN A 54 -9.18 9.42 0.30
N TYR A 55 -9.33 9.48 -1.02
CA TYR A 55 -8.59 8.60 -1.92
C TYR A 55 -7.96 9.38 -3.06
N GLY A 56 -6.86 8.84 -3.58
CA GLY A 56 -6.22 9.32 -4.80
C GLY A 56 -6.21 8.18 -5.80
N ILE A 57 -7.05 8.27 -6.83
CA ILE A 57 -7.05 7.37 -7.99
C ILE A 57 -6.68 8.22 -9.21
N ARG A 58 -5.81 7.70 -10.08
CA ARG A 58 -5.43 8.42 -11.29
C ARG A 58 -6.65 8.59 -12.22
N ASN A 59 -6.97 9.84 -12.56
CA ASN A 59 -8.02 10.14 -13.52
C ASN A 59 -7.74 9.47 -14.88
N ASN A 60 -8.80 9.07 -15.57
CA ASN A 60 -8.67 8.63 -16.95
C ASN A 60 -8.32 9.82 -17.86
N THR A 61 -7.58 9.56 -18.94
CA THR A 61 -7.07 10.61 -19.84
C THR A 61 -8.18 11.46 -20.46
N ASN A 62 -9.37 10.86 -20.66
CA ASN A 62 -10.55 11.49 -21.25
C ASN A 62 -11.65 11.79 -20.22
N ALA A 63 -11.32 11.94 -18.93
CA ALA A 63 -12.32 12.24 -17.91
C ALA A 63 -12.95 13.62 -18.16
N LYS A 64 -14.29 13.68 -18.24
CA LYS A 64 -15.01 14.97 -18.41
C LYS A 64 -14.78 15.93 -17.24
N ASN A 65 -14.79 15.39 -16.01
CA ASN A 65 -14.53 16.13 -14.78
C ASN A 65 -13.46 15.39 -13.95
N PRO A 66 -12.17 15.71 -14.12
CA PRO A 66 -11.10 15.09 -13.35
C PRO A 66 -11.17 15.50 -11.86
N GLU A 67 -11.02 14.54 -10.95
CA GLU A 67 -10.86 14.85 -9.52
C GLU A 67 -9.46 15.45 -9.26
N PHE A 68 -9.36 16.43 -8.36
CA PHE A 68 -8.05 16.98 -7.98
C PHE A 68 -7.28 15.95 -7.16
N ILE A 69 -6.11 15.56 -7.65
CA ILE A 69 -5.20 14.64 -6.96
C ILE A 69 -4.01 15.47 -6.51
N PRO A 70 -3.74 15.58 -5.20
CA PRO A 70 -2.56 16.31 -4.73
C PRO A 70 -1.30 15.66 -5.30
N GLU A 71 -0.34 16.49 -5.70
CA GLU A 71 0.94 15.99 -6.18
C GLU A 71 1.57 15.09 -5.12
N LEU A 72 1.97 13.88 -5.55
CA LEU A 72 2.73 12.98 -4.70
C LEU A 72 4.04 13.68 -4.34
N LYS A 73 4.29 13.84 -3.04
CA LYS A 73 5.59 14.30 -2.54
C LYS A 73 6.71 13.45 -3.18
N PRO A 74 7.90 14.02 -3.47
CA PRO A 74 8.95 13.39 -4.27
C PRO A 74 9.71 12.26 -3.52
N PHE A 75 9.00 11.43 -2.74
CA PHE A 75 9.54 10.23 -2.11
C PHE A 75 9.75 9.10 -3.11
N ARG A 76 9.28 9.25 -4.35
CA ARG A 76 9.47 8.26 -5.42
C ARG A 76 10.93 7.84 -5.55
N TRP A 77 11.85 8.81 -5.61
CA TRP A 77 13.28 8.53 -5.70
C TRP A 77 13.83 7.81 -4.47
N THR A 78 13.34 8.13 -3.28
CA THR A 78 13.73 7.44 -2.04
C THR A 78 13.26 5.98 -2.09
N VAL A 79 12.01 5.74 -2.45
CA VAL A 79 11.44 4.40 -2.55
C VAL A 79 12.15 3.57 -3.62
N GLU A 80 12.32 4.12 -4.84
CA GLU A 80 13.03 3.46 -5.94
C GLU A 80 14.48 3.12 -5.55
N ARG A 81 15.17 4.04 -4.85
CA ARG A 81 16.53 3.81 -4.34
C ARG A 81 16.57 2.71 -3.29
N THR A 82 15.61 2.67 -2.36
CA THR A 82 15.52 1.59 -1.36
C THR A 82 15.29 0.23 -2.04
N PHE A 83 14.41 0.15 -3.03
CA PHE A 83 14.20 -1.09 -3.79
C PHE A 83 15.42 -1.47 -4.64
N ALA A 84 16.15 -0.50 -5.19
CA ALA A 84 17.42 -0.76 -5.87
C ALA A 84 18.47 -1.37 -4.92
N TRP A 85 18.57 -0.87 -3.69
CA TRP A 85 19.44 -1.46 -2.66
C TRP A 85 19.02 -2.88 -2.29
N PHE A 86 17.71 -3.14 -2.13
CA PHE A 86 17.22 -4.50 -1.89
C PHE A 86 17.50 -5.44 -3.07
N ASN A 87 17.35 -4.97 -4.30
CA ASN A 87 17.64 -5.76 -5.49
C ASN A 87 19.13 -6.06 -5.68
N ALA A 88 20.01 -5.15 -5.25
CA ALA A 88 21.46 -5.36 -5.25
C ALA A 88 21.90 -6.37 -4.18
N PHE A 89 21.12 -6.52 -3.09
CA PHE A 89 21.40 -7.48 -2.04
C PHE A 89 20.95 -8.89 -2.46
N ARG A 90 21.84 -9.62 -3.17
CA ARG A 90 21.61 -11.00 -3.64
C ARG A 90 21.14 -11.95 -2.54
N ALA A 91 21.53 -11.73 -1.28
CA ALA A 91 21.05 -12.57 -0.17
C ALA A 91 19.55 -12.39 0.13
N ALA A 92 18.94 -11.24 -0.16
CA ALA A 92 17.49 -11.07 -0.09
C ALA A 92 16.80 -11.63 -1.34
N LYS A 93 17.41 -11.45 -2.52
CA LYS A 93 16.85 -11.89 -3.81
C LYS A 93 16.91 -13.42 -4.02
N THR A 94 17.97 -14.06 -3.52
CA THR A 94 18.31 -15.46 -3.77
C THR A 94 18.47 -16.20 -2.44
N CYS A 95 17.50 -16.04 -1.53
CA CYS A 95 17.57 -16.62 -0.20
C CYS A 95 17.12 -18.08 -0.19
N TRP A 96 18.07 -19.03 -0.23
CA TRP A 96 17.79 -20.47 -0.15
C TRP A 96 17.34 -20.94 1.25
N LYS A 97 17.36 -20.06 2.27
CA LYS A 97 16.83 -20.33 3.61
C LYS A 97 15.73 -19.31 3.95
N TYR A 98 14.49 -19.73 3.74
CA TYR A 98 13.28 -18.93 3.94
C TYR A 98 12.81 -19.00 5.40
N LYS A 99 13.47 -18.27 6.29
CA LYS A 99 13.06 -18.11 7.69
C LYS A 99 12.61 -16.67 7.93
N ILE A 100 11.37 -16.48 8.39
CA ILE A 100 10.74 -15.16 8.64
C ILE A 100 11.55 -14.33 9.65
N GLU A 101 12.31 -15.02 10.51
CA GLU A 101 13.18 -14.44 11.52
C GLU A 101 14.33 -13.65 10.89
N ASN A 102 14.87 -14.11 9.75
CA ASN A 102 15.97 -13.44 9.05
C ASN A 102 15.50 -12.09 8.47
N TYR A 103 14.32 -12.06 7.84
CA TYR A 103 13.73 -10.81 7.34
C TYR A 103 13.45 -9.85 8.50
N SER A 104 12.88 -10.36 9.58
CA SER A 104 12.57 -9.56 10.77
C SER A 104 13.83 -8.93 11.40
N ALA A 105 14.97 -9.64 11.39
CA ALA A 105 16.24 -9.11 11.86
C ALA A 105 16.76 -7.95 10.98
N PHE A 106 16.64 -8.06 9.65
CA PHE A 106 17.02 -6.98 8.74
C PHE A 106 16.19 -5.71 8.96
N PHE A 107 14.87 -5.84 9.15
CA PHE A 107 14.03 -4.68 9.46
C PHE A 107 14.40 -4.00 10.78
N LYS A 108 14.77 -4.78 11.80
CA LYS A 108 15.26 -4.26 13.10
C LYS A 108 16.59 -3.52 12.97
N LEU A 109 17.50 -3.98 12.10
CA LEU A 109 18.79 -3.32 11.87
C LEU A 109 18.65 -1.99 11.12
N VAL A 110 17.70 -1.89 10.18
CA VAL A 110 17.49 -0.68 9.36
C VAL A 110 16.68 0.38 10.10
N CYS A 111 15.83 0.00 11.06
CA CYS A 111 15.04 0.94 11.85
C CYS A 111 15.29 0.75 13.36
N PRO A 112 16.26 1.47 13.95
CA PRO A 112 16.60 1.35 15.37
C PRO A 112 15.50 1.85 16.33
N SER A 113 14.44 2.47 15.82
CA SER A 113 13.49 3.27 16.60
C SER A 113 12.28 2.51 17.17
N PHE A 114 12.26 1.17 17.08
CA PHE A 114 11.23 0.36 17.75
C PHE A 114 11.75 -0.17 19.10
N TYR A 115 11.89 0.74 20.06
CA TYR A 115 11.91 0.48 21.50
C TYR A 115 11.05 1.53 22.19
#